data_AF-X1V700-F1
#
_entry.id   AF-X1V700-F1
#
_cell.length_a   1.000
_cell.length_b   1.000
_cell.length_c   1.000
_cell.angle_alpha   90.00
_cell.angle_beta   90.00
_cell.angle_gamma   90.00
#
_symmetry.space_group_name_H-M   'P 1'
#
loop_
_entity.id
_entity.type
_entity.pdbx_description
1 polymer ?
#
loop_
_entity_poly.entity_id
_entity_poly.type
_entity_poly.pdbx_seq_one_letter_code
_entity_poly.pdbx_strand_id
1 'polypeptide(L)' 'FDPFFTTRQNGSGLGLTIVHRIINQHGGTIEVKSALGKGTQVDIFLPSVLK' A
#
# COMPACT_ATOMS: atom_id res chain seq x y z
N PHE A 1 6.47 5.34 -1.12
CA PHE A 1 6.32 3.87 -1.12
C PHE A 1 7.71 3.27 -1.28
N ASP A 2 8.54 3.46 -0.27
CA ASP A 2 9.97 3.50 -0.49
C ASP A 2 10.56 2.10 -0.27
N PRO A 3 11.25 1.53 -1.27
CA PRO A 3 11.83 0.21 -1.14
C PRO A 3 12.73 0.13 0.09
N PHE A 4 12.68 -1.00 0.80
CA PHE A 4 13.48 -1.30 1.99
C PHE A 4 13.15 -0.47 3.24
N PHE A 5 12.19 0.45 3.20
CA PHE A 5 11.72 1.13 4.41
C PHE A 5 10.95 0.18 5.32
N THR A 6 11.36 0.09 6.58
CA THR A 6 10.72 -0.77 7.59
C THR A 6 10.96 -0.20 8.99
N THR A 7 9.98 -0.35 9.87
CA THR A 7 10.14 -0.13 11.32
C THR A 7 10.37 -1.43 12.10
N ARG A 8 10.38 -2.58 11.42
CA ARG A 8 10.62 -3.90 12.00
C ARG A 8 12.08 -4.32 11.83
N GLN A 9 12.71 -4.80 12.90
CA GLN A 9 14.12 -5.23 12.93
C GLN A 9 14.48 -6.26 11.82
N ASN A 10 13.62 -7.23 11.56
CA ASN A 10 13.85 -8.28 10.55
C ASN A 10 12.87 -8.19 9.36
N GLY A 11 12.30 -7.00 9.11
CA GLY A 11 11.42 -6.77 7.96
C GLY A 11 12.24 -6.42 6.71
N SER A 12 11.89 -6.97 5.55
CA SER A 12 12.57 -6.61 4.30
C SER A 12 12.24 -5.20 3.80
N GLY A 13 11.15 -4.60 4.27
CA GLY A 13 10.66 -3.30 3.79
C GLY A 13 10.17 -3.30 2.33
N LEU A 14 9.98 -4.48 1.72
CA LEU A 14 9.58 -4.59 0.31
C LEU A 14 8.07 -4.71 0.09
N GLY A 15 7.31 -5.10 1.12
CA GLY A 15 5.89 -5.45 0.98
C GLY A 15 5.05 -4.32 0.40
N LEU A 16 5.13 -3.12 0.98
CA LEU A 16 4.30 -1.99 0.55
C LEU A 16 4.72 -1.45 -0.84
N THR A 17 6.01 -1.53 -1.17
CA THR A 17 6.52 -1.22 -2.52
C THR A 17 5.94 -2.20 -3.56
N ILE A 18 5.91 -3.50 -3.26
CA ILE A 18 5.32 -4.51 -4.14
C ILE A 18 3.82 -4.26 -4.33
N VAL A 19 3.09 -4.00 -3.24
CA VAL A 19 1.64 -3.69 -3.28
C VAL A 19 1.38 -2.46 -4.17
N HIS A 20 2.09 -1.36 -3.97
CA HIS A 20 1.95 -0.15 -4.78
C HIS A 20 2.21 -0.42 -6.27
N ARG A 21 3.24 -1.22 -6.59
CA ARG A 21 3.52 -1.62 -7.98
C ARG A 21 2.37 -2.43 -8.59
N ILE A 22 1.86 -3.44 -7.87
CA ILE A 22 0.76 -4.29 -8.34
C ILE A 22 -0.48 -3.44 -8.62
N ILE A 23 -0.86 -2.56 -7.68
CA ILE A 23 -2.04 -1.71 -7.81
C ILE A 23 -1.91 -0.78 -9.03
N ASN A 24 -0.76 -0.12 -9.19
CA ASN A 24 -0.50 0.76 -10.34
C ASN A 24 -0.53 -0.02 -11.67
N GLN A 25 -0.01 -1.24 -11.71
CA GLN A 25 -0.08 -2.10 -12.90
C GLN A 25 -1.51 -2.49 -13.30
N HIS A 26 -2.44 -2.50 -12.33
CA HIS A 26 -3.86 -2.72 -12.57
C HIS A 26 -4.64 -1.41 -12.83
N GLY A 27 -3.94 -0.27 -12.98
CA GLY A 27 -4.57 1.04 -13.17
C GLY A 27 -5.32 1.55 -11.93
N GLY A 28 -5.04 0.98 -10.76
CA GLY A 28 -5.63 1.38 -9.49
C GLY A 28 -4.83 2.46 -8.76
N THR A 29 -5.33 2.82 -7.57
CA THR A 29 -4.67 3.74 -6.64
C THR A 29 -4.73 3.19 -5.21
N ILE A 30 -3.84 3.72 -4.35
CA ILE A 30 -3.73 3.34 -2.94
C ILE A 30 -3.62 4.58 -2.07
N GLU A 31 -4.39 4.63 -0.99
CA GLU A 31 -4.35 5.68 0.03
C GLU A 31 -4.02 5.09 1.39
N VAL A 32 -3.26 5.82 2.21
CA VAL A 32 -2.92 5.41 3.57
C VAL A 32 -3.38 6.48 4.55
N LYS A 33 -4.21 6.09 5.52
CA LYS A 33 -4.69 6.94 6.61
C LYS A 33 -4.22 6.32 7.91
N SER A 34 -3.35 7.02 8.64
CA SER A 34 -2.81 6.53 9.90
C SER A 34 -2.81 7.62 10.95
N ALA A 35 -3.14 7.25 12.18
CA ALA A 35 -3.05 8.12 13.34
C ALA A 35 -2.57 7.33 14.56
N LEU A 36 -1.63 7.90 15.32
CA LEU A 36 -1.08 7.27 16.52
C LEU A 36 -2.20 6.93 17.51
N GLY A 37 -2.18 5.71 18.04
CA GLY A 37 -3.20 5.19 18.95
C GLY A 37 -4.55 4.83 18.30
N LYS A 38 -4.75 5.09 17.00
CA LYS A 38 -5.97 4.73 16.25
C LYS A 38 -5.75 3.61 15.23
N GLY A 39 -4.50 3.29 14.92
CA GLY A 39 -4.13 2.29 13.92
C GLY A 39 -3.94 2.90 12.53
N THR A 40 -3.99 2.04 11.53
CA THR A 40 -3.74 2.38 10.13
C THR A 40 -4.77 1.74 9.24
N GLN A 41 -5.37 2.53 8.36
CA GLN A 41 -6.25 2.10 7.28
C GLN A 41 -5.54 2.29 5.95
N VAL A 42 -5.69 1.31 5.06
CA VAL A 42 -5.16 1.33 3.70
C VAL A 42 -6.32 1.06 2.75
N ASP A 43 -6.66 2.06 1.93
CA ASP A 43 -7.73 1.98 0.95
C ASP A 43 -7.11 1.68 -0.42
N ILE A 44 -7.67 0.70 -1.14
CA ILE A 44 -7.24 0.31 -2.49
C ILE A 44 -8.42 0.52 -3.43
N PHE A 45 -8.19 1.28 -4.50
CA PHE A 45 -9.18 1.53 -5.54
C PHE A 45 -8.71 0.87 -6.83
N LEU A 46 -9.58 0.06 -7.42
CA LEU A 46 -9.32 -0.58 -8.71
C LEU A 46 -10.39 -0.15 -9.71
N PRO A 47 -10.04 0.00 -10.99
CA PRO A 47 -11.03 0.21 -12.04
C PRO A 47 -12.08 -0.92 -12.02
N SER A 48 -13.35 -0.53 -11.99
CA SER A 48 -14.44 -1.49 -12.16
C SER A 48 -14.71 -1.69 -13.64
N VAL A 49 -14.98 -2.93 -14.04
CA VAL A 49 -15.50 -3.21 -15.37
C VAL A 49 -17.01 -3.03 -15.29
N LEU A 50 -17.50 -1.82 -15.57
CA LEU A 50 -18.93 -1.59 -15.78
C LEU A 50 -19.35 -2.34 -17.05
N LYS A 51 -20.36 -3.21 -16.93
CA LYS A 51 -21.08 -3.77 -18.09
C LYS A 51 -22.09 -2.78 -18.60
#